data_AF-A0A7J8X4Y6-F1
#
_entry.id   AF-A0A7J8X4Y6-F1
#
_cell.length_a   1.000
_cell.length_b   1.000
_cell.length_c   1.000
_cell.angle_alpha   90.00
_cell.angle_beta   90.00
_cell.angle_gamma   90.00
#
_symmetry.space_group_name_H-M   'P 1'
#
loop_
_entity.id
_entity.type
_entity.pdbx_description
1 polymer ?
#
loop_
_entity_poly.entity_id
_entity_poly.type
_entity_poly.pdbx_seq_one_letter_code
_entity_poly.pdbx_strand_id
1 'polypeptide(L)'
;MVIGFILMAGEVMCIIVMTEHIYKTAIMAYKSTPSRRDIQVQKAVHLTLQTIALGCGIFGIVVIFKFHDETNMPDMVTLHSWLGMITICLFGLQYLLGFFSYVFPGAESYSRAAYLPWHTFGGLLIFFLAICTAEMGLLQKFLSLFLTRSQEALIVNFIGLLLFLFAVAAALTVVLPRY
;
A
#
# COMPACT_ATOMS: atom_id res chain seq x y z
N MET A 1 3.99 -12.99 -14.39
CA MET A 1 2.66 -12.94 -13.75
C MET A 1 2.73 -12.57 -12.28
N VAL A 2 3.45 -13.33 -11.43
CA VAL A 2 3.61 -13.05 -9.98
C VAL A 2 4.35 -11.72 -9.69
N ILE A 3 5.40 -11.42 -10.46
CA ILE A 3 6.16 -10.14 -10.36
C ILE A 3 5.27 -8.93 -10.64
N GLY A 4 4.42 -9.01 -11.68
CA GLY A 4 3.50 -7.94 -12.03
C GLY A 4 2.41 -7.72 -10.97
N PHE A 5 2.05 -8.78 -10.24
CA PHE A 5 1.06 -8.70 -9.18
C PHE A 5 1.61 -8.10 -7.88
N ILE A 6 2.83 -8.49 -7.50
CA ILE A 6 3.55 -7.93 -6.34
C ILE A 6 3.88 -6.45 -6.59
N LEU A 7 4.26 -6.10 -7.83
CA LEU A 7 4.49 -4.71 -8.23
C LEU A 7 3.20 -3.89 -8.22
N MET A 8 2.10 -4.40 -8.79
CA MET A 8 0.84 -3.65 -8.81
C MET A 8 0.24 -3.44 -7.42
N ALA A 9 0.33 -4.39 -6.50
CA ALA A 9 -0.17 -4.20 -5.13
C ALA A 9 0.67 -3.16 -4.36
N GLY A 10 2.01 -3.21 -4.51
CA GLY A 10 2.92 -2.24 -3.92
C GLY A 10 2.74 -0.84 -4.51
N GLU A 11 2.74 -0.72 -5.84
CA GLU A 11 2.61 0.55 -6.57
C GLU A 11 1.25 1.23 -6.34
N VAL A 12 0.16 0.46 -6.30
CA VAL A 12 -1.18 1.02 -6.05
C VAL A 12 -1.32 1.49 -4.60
N MET A 13 -0.81 0.75 -3.59
CA MET A 13 -0.78 1.26 -2.20
C MET A 13 0.14 2.47 -2.04
N CYS A 14 1.26 2.50 -2.78
CA CYS A 14 2.23 3.59 -2.83
C CYS A 14 1.63 4.90 -3.34
N ILE A 15 0.91 4.85 -4.45
CA ILE A 15 0.24 6.03 -5.03
C ILE A 15 -0.78 6.62 -4.03
N ILE A 16 -1.40 5.79 -3.19
CA ILE A 16 -2.49 6.23 -2.32
C ILE A 16 -2.01 6.98 -1.07
N VAL A 17 -0.96 6.50 -0.40
CA VAL A 17 -0.33 7.22 0.72
C VAL A 17 0.24 8.56 0.25
N MET A 18 0.81 8.59 -0.95
CA MET A 18 1.27 9.82 -1.59
C MET A 18 0.13 10.78 -1.91
N THR A 19 -1.03 10.30 -2.41
CA THR A 19 -2.15 11.21 -2.73
C THR A 19 -2.70 11.93 -1.51
N GLU A 20 -2.85 11.30 -0.34
CA GLU A 20 -3.36 12.04 0.83
C GLU A 20 -2.41 13.13 1.31
N HIS A 21 -1.11 12.85 1.36
CA HIS A 21 -0.12 13.81 1.85
C HIS A 21 0.20 14.87 0.80
N ILE A 22 0.48 14.50 -0.45
CA ILE A 22 0.78 15.45 -1.53
C ILE A 22 -0.42 16.36 -1.82
N TYR A 23 -1.64 15.85 -1.78
CA TYR A 23 -2.82 16.67 -2.09
C TYR A 23 -3.19 17.62 -0.96
N LYS A 24 -3.06 17.21 0.32
CA LYS A 24 -3.13 18.14 1.47
C LYS A 24 -2.05 19.22 1.34
N THR A 25 -0.86 18.80 0.97
CA THR A 25 0.31 19.67 0.81
C THR A 25 0.17 20.67 -0.35
N ALA A 26 -0.33 20.22 -1.50
CA ALA A 26 -0.56 21.05 -2.68
C ALA A 26 -1.71 22.04 -2.45
N ILE A 27 -2.78 21.61 -1.77
CA ILE A 27 -3.86 22.53 -1.41
C ILE A 27 -3.36 23.57 -0.42
N MET A 28 -2.63 23.22 0.64
CA MET A 28 -2.11 24.21 1.60
C MET A 28 -1.09 25.18 0.99
N ALA A 29 -0.29 24.72 0.01
CA ALA A 29 0.69 25.56 -0.68
C ALA A 29 0.06 26.58 -1.65
N TYR A 30 -1.10 26.26 -2.24
CA TYR A 30 -1.78 27.12 -3.23
C TYR A 30 -3.08 27.76 -2.71
N LYS A 31 -3.63 27.28 -1.58
CA LYS A 31 -4.86 27.77 -0.92
C LYS A 31 -4.71 27.68 0.61
N SER A 32 -4.96 28.79 1.30
CA SER A 32 -4.89 28.87 2.76
C SER A 32 -5.89 27.97 3.51
N THR A 33 -7.04 27.63 2.89
CA THR A 33 -8.04 26.74 3.49
C THR A 33 -8.68 25.83 2.42
N PRO A 34 -8.66 24.49 2.57
CA PRO A 34 -9.41 23.59 1.71
C PRO A 34 -10.92 23.85 1.83
N SER A 35 -11.64 23.92 0.70
CA SER A 35 -13.10 24.02 0.76
C SER A 35 -13.72 22.69 1.20
N ARG A 36 -14.96 22.71 1.69
CA ARG A 36 -15.71 21.47 2.02
C ARG A 36 -15.80 20.51 0.83
N ARG A 37 -15.92 21.06 -0.39
CA ARG A 37 -15.93 20.27 -1.63
C ARG A 37 -14.58 19.60 -1.88
N ASP A 38 -13.48 20.32 -1.65
CA ASP A 38 -12.12 19.76 -1.82
C ASP A 38 -11.89 18.58 -0.85
N ILE A 39 -12.34 18.71 0.41
CA ILE A 39 -12.24 17.64 1.41
C ILE A 39 -13.08 16.42 1.01
N GLN A 40 -14.28 16.63 0.46
CA GLN A 40 -15.13 15.54 -0.01
C GLN A 40 -14.52 14.82 -1.23
N VAL A 41 -13.97 15.57 -2.17
CA VAL A 41 -13.28 15.00 -3.35
C VAL A 41 -12.06 14.20 -2.92
N GLN A 42 -11.23 14.71 -2.01
CA GLN A 42 -10.08 13.97 -1.47
C GLN A 42 -10.49 12.65 -0.83
N LYS A 43 -11.54 12.65 0.00
CA LYS A 43 -12.06 11.44 0.63
C LYS A 43 -12.58 10.43 -0.40
N ALA A 44 -13.29 10.90 -1.42
CA ALA A 44 -13.79 10.05 -2.49
C ALA A 44 -12.64 9.42 -3.29
N VAL A 45 -11.64 10.22 -3.68
CA VAL A 45 -10.43 9.73 -4.38
C VAL A 45 -9.69 8.71 -3.51
N HIS A 46 -9.44 9.01 -2.23
CA HIS A 46 -8.80 8.07 -1.31
C HIS A 46 -9.59 6.76 -1.24
N LEU A 47 -10.89 6.83 -0.99
CA LEU A 47 -11.74 5.63 -0.90
C LEU A 47 -11.68 4.81 -2.19
N THR A 48 -11.92 5.44 -3.35
CA THR A 48 -11.92 4.75 -4.65
C THR A 48 -10.60 4.06 -4.92
N LEU A 49 -9.47 4.73 -4.69
CA LEU A 49 -8.17 4.13 -4.91
C LEU A 49 -7.91 2.97 -3.93
N GLN A 50 -8.28 3.11 -2.66
CA GLN A 50 -8.13 2.01 -1.68
C GLN A 50 -9.00 0.81 -2.03
N THR A 51 -10.21 1.03 -2.56
CA THR A 51 -11.07 -0.05 -3.06
C THR A 51 -10.42 -0.79 -4.22
N ILE A 52 -9.84 -0.06 -5.19
CA ILE A 52 -9.12 -0.66 -6.32
C ILE A 52 -7.91 -1.45 -5.80
N ALA A 53 -7.13 -0.87 -4.89
CA ALA A 53 -5.96 -1.51 -4.28
C ALA A 53 -6.32 -2.83 -3.59
N LEU A 54 -7.38 -2.81 -2.76
CA LEU A 54 -7.85 -3.98 -2.04
C LEU A 54 -8.37 -5.06 -3.00
N GLY A 55 -9.14 -4.66 -4.02
CA GLY A 55 -9.62 -5.56 -5.07
C GLY A 55 -8.49 -6.24 -5.84
N CYS A 56 -7.48 -5.46 -6.26
CA CYS A 56 -6.27 -6.00 -6.86
C CYS A 56 -5.57 -6.96 -5.89
N GLY A 57 -5.29 -6.55 -4.64
CA GLY A 57 -4.61 -7.39 -3.65
C GLY A 57 -5.30 -8.75 -3.43
N ILE A 58 -6.63 -8.76 -3.28
CA ILE A 58 -7.42 -10.00 -3.15
C ILE A 58 -7.29 -10.86 -4.40
N PHE A 59 -7.42 -10.26 -5.60
CA PHE A 59 -7.27 -10.99 -6.87
C PHE A 59 -5.89 -11.65 -6.98
N GLY A 60 -4.84 -10.99 -6.49
CA GLY A 60 -3.47 -11.52 -6.49
C GLY A 60 -3.29 -12.74 -5.61
N ILE A 61 -3.88 -12.68 -4.42
CA ILE A 61 -3.90 -13.80 -3.49
C ILE A 61 -4.64 -14.98 -4.13
N VAL A 62 -5.81 -14.76 -4.73
CA VAL A 62 -6.54 -15.84 -5.42
C VAL A 62 -5.69 -16.46 -6.53
N VAL A 63 -5.00 -15.64 -7.34
CA VAL A 63 -4.14 -16.12 -8.43
C VAL A 63 -2.94 -16.93 -7.91
N ILE A 64 -2.27 -16.50 -6.84
CA ILE A 64 -1.09 -17.20 -6.34
C ILE A 64 -1.43 -18.52 -5.64
N PHE A 65 -2.51 -18.57 -4.86
CA PHE A 65 -2.98 -19.81 -4.24
C PHE A 65 -3.42 -20.82 -5.30
N LYS A 66 -4.18 -20.36 -6.31
CA LYS A 66 -4.53 -21.22 -7.46
C LYS A 66 -3.29 -21.75 -8.19
N PHE A 67 -2.26 -20.92 -8.36
CA PHE A 67 -1.00 -21.36 -8.97
C PHE A 67 -0.28 -22.41 -8.12
N HIS A 68 -0.26 -22.25 -6.80
CA HIS A 68 0.31 -23.25 -5.89
C HIS A 68 -0.44 -24.59 -5.95
N ASP A 69 -1.78 -24.54 -5.97
CA ASP A 69 -2.62 -25.74 -6.15
C ASP A 69 -2.32 -26.44 -7.48
N GLU A 70 -2.26 -25.70 -8.59
CA GLU A 70 -1.99 -26.26 -9.93
C GLU A 70 -0.58 -26.84 -10.07
N THR A 71 0.37 -26.37 -9.25
CA THR A 71 1.78 -26.79 -9.30
C THR A 71 2.20 -27.68 -8.12
N ASN A 72 1.26 -28.06 -7.24
CA ASN A 72 1.52 -28.81 -6.01
C ASN A 72 2.61 -28.19 -5.12
N MET A 73 2.66 -26.85 -5.07
CA MET A 73 3.57 -26.13 -4.17
C MET A 73 2.91 -25.86 -2.82
N PRO A 74 3.65 -25.93 -1.71
CA PRO A 74 3.09 -25.66 -0.40
C PRO A 74 2.82 -24.17 -0.20
N ASP A 75 1.62 -23.85 0.27
CA ASP A 75 1.23 -22.48 0.63
C ASP A 75 1.89 -21.99 1.92
N MET A 76 2.00 -20.66 2.04
CA MET A 76 2.29 -20.01 3.31
C MET A 76 3.54 -20.54 4.03
N VAL A 77 4.60 -20.88 3.30
CA VAL A 77 5.86 -21.36 3.89
C VAL A 77 6.84 -20.23 4.20
N THR A 78 6.81 -19.17 3.42
CA THR A 78 7.86 -18.15 3.44
C THR A 78 7.50 -16.91 4.25
N LEU A 79 8.51 -16.17 4.72
CA LEU A 79 8.28 -14.90 5.42
C LEU A 79 7.56 -13.87 4.52
N HIS A 80 7.85 -13.88 3.22
CA HIS A 80 7.13 -13.06 2.23
C HIS A 80 5.62 -13.32 2.27
N SER A 81 5.21 -14.60 2.23
CA SER A 81 3.78 -14.94 2.23
C SER A 81 3.11 -14.67 3.58
N TRP A 82 3.81 -14.85 4.71
CA TRP A 82 3.29 -14.48 6.03
C TRP A 82 3.06 -12.97 6.17
N LEU A 83 4.08 -12.17 5.83
CA LEU A 83 3.97 -10.71 5.90
C LEU A 83 2.98 -10.16 4.86
N GLY A 84 2.90 -10.76 3.67
CA GLY A 84 1.88 -10.41 2.68
C GLY A 84 0.46 -10.66 3.16
N MET A 85 0.21 -11.80 3.82
CA MET A 85 -1.11 -12.11 4.41
C MET A 85 -1.45 -11.15 5.56
N ILE A 86 -0.50 -10.89 6.46
CA ILE A 86 -0.69 -9.89 7.53
C ILE A 86 -1.03 -8.52 6.93
N THR A 87 -0.31 -8.11 5.89
CA THR A 87 -0.51 -6.82 5.22
C THR A 87 -1.92 -6.72 4.64
N ILE A 88 -2.40 -7.72 3.88
CA ILE A 88 -3.73 -7.64 3.26
C ILE A 88 -4.86 -7.70 4.29
N CYS A 89 -4.70 -8.46 5.38
CA CYS A 89 -5.68 -8.53 6.46
C CYS A 89 -5.77 -7.20 7.22
N LEU A 90 -4.62 -6.62 7.57
CA LEU A 90 -4.56 -5.29 8.19
C LEU A 90 -5.11 -4.22 7.25
N PHE A 91 -4.85 -4.32 5.95
CA PHE A 91 -5.38 -3.38 4.97
C PHE A 91 -6.90 -3.48 4.84
N GLY A 92 -7.47 -4.70 4.79
CA GLY A 92 -8.91 -4.90 4.82
C GLY A 92 -9.56 -4.37 6.10
N LEU A 93 -8.95 -4.61 7.26
CA LEU A 93 -9.43 -4.06 8.53
C LEU A 93 -9.39 -2.52 8.54
N GLN A 94 -8.27 -1.94 8.10
CA GLN A 94 -8.09 -0.49 8.02
C GLN A 94 -9.10 0.16 7.07
N TYR A 95 -9.38 -0.50 5.93
CA TYR A 95 -10.38 -0.07 4.96
C TYR A 95 -11.78 -0.06 5.57
N LEU A 96 -12.19 -1.15 6.25
CA LEU A 96 -13.49 -1.25 6.90
C LEU A 96 -13.65 -0.20 8.01
N LEU A 97 -12.67 -0.08 8.91
CA LEU A 97 -12.68 0.90 9.99
C LEU A 97 -12.71 2.33 9.45
N GLY A 98 -11.93 2.63 8.41
CA GLY A 98 -11.94 3.91 7.72
C GLY A 98 -13.29 4.22 7.07
N PHE A 99 -13.88 3.24 6.37
CA PHE A 99 -15.18 3.37 5.72
C PHE A 99 -16.30 3.69 6.72
N PHE A 100 -16.44 2.89 7.77
CA PHE A 100 -17.51 3.10 8.76
C PHE A 100 -17.28 4.37 9.60
N SER A 101 -16.03 4.78 9.81
CA SER A 101 -15.71 6.01 10.56
C SER A 101 -15.93 7.28 9.74
N TYR A 102 -15.57 7.30 8.45
CA TYR A 102 -15.48 8.54 7.67
C TYR A 102 -16.44 8.64 6.48
N VAL A 103 -17.08 7.54 6.07
CA VAL A 103 -17.93 7.47 4.87
C VAL A 103 -19.39 7.19 5.25
N PHE A 104 -19.72 5.96 5.66
CA PHE A 104 -21.09 5.57 5.98
C PHE A 104 -21.11 4.41 6.99
N PRO A 105 -21.92 4.46 8.08
CA PRO A 105 -22.87 5.54 8.44
C PRO A 105 -22.17 6.82 8.90
N GLY A 106 -20.84 6.76 9.12
CA GLY A 106 -20.04 7.86 9.62
C GLY A 106 -20.11 7.94 11.15
N ALA A 107 -18.95 7.89 11.79
CA ALA A 107 -18.87 8.00 13.25
C ALA A 107 -19.09 9.45 13.72
N GLU A 108 -19.45 9.60 14.99
CA GLU A 108 -19.54 10.91 15.64
C GLU A 108 -18.22 11.68 15.56
N SER A 109 -18.29 13.01 15.62
CA SER A 109 -17.11 13.88 15.50
C SER A 109 -16.01 13.56 16.52
N TYR A 110 -16.38 13.21 17.76
CA TYR A 110 -15.44 12.82 18.79
C TYR A 110 -14.70 11.51 18.43
N SER A 111 -15.45 10.47 18.08
CA SER A 111 -14.86 9.17 17.69
C SER A 111 -13.97 9.27 16.45
N ARG A 112 -14.35 10.11 15.47
CA ARG A 112 -13.51 10.38 14.29
C ARG A 112 -12.20 11.07 14.69
N ALA A 113 -12.25 12.07 15.57
CA ALA A 113 -11.05 12.76 16.04
C ALA A 113 -10.13 11.82 16.83
N ALA A 114 -10.69 10.95 17.66
CA ALA A 114 -9.93 9.96 18.43
C ALA A 114 -9.33 8.85 17.54
N TYR A 115 -10.03 8.42 16.49
CA TYR A 115 -9.57 7.37 15.57
C TYR A 115 -8.56 7.89 14.53
N LEU A 116 -8.61 9.17 14.16
CA LEU A 116 -7.71 9.76 13.15
C LEU A 116 -6.21 9.43 13.33
N PRO A 117 -5.58 9.61 14.50
CA PRO A 117 -4.17 9.27 14.67
C PRO A 117 -3.89 7.78 14.46
N TRP A 118 -4.79 6.90 14.90
CA TRP A 118 -4.69 5.45 14.67
C TRP A 118 -4.87 5.09 13.20
N HIS A 119 -5.77 5.77 12.50
CA HIS A 119 -5.96 5.59 11.07
C HIS A 119 -4.71 6.01 10.28
N THR A 120 -4.11 7.14 10.62
CA THR A 120 -2.87 7.60 9.99
C THR A 120 -1.70 6.67 10.29
N PHE A 121 -1.49 6.30 11.56
CA PHE A 121 -0.42 5.37 11.94
C PHE A 121 -0.57 3.99 11.29
N GLY A 122 -1.78 3.42 11.34
CA GLY A 122 -2.08 2.12 10.72
C GLY A 122 -1.83 2.13 9.22
N GLY A 123 -2.22 3.22 8.53
CA GLY A 123 -1.93 3.40 7.10
C GLY A 123 -0.43 3.38 6.78
N LEU A 124 0.38 4.08 7.57
CA LEU A 124 1.84 4.08 7.42
C LEU A 124 2.46 2.71 7.72
N LEU A 125 2.01 2.03 8.77
CA LEU A 125 2.49 0.70 9.12
C LEU A 125 2.23 -0.30 7.99
N ILE A 126 1.01 -0.30 7.45
CA ILE A 126 0.61 -1.18 6.34
C ILE A 126 1.44 -0.85 5.09
N PHE A 127 1.69 0.43 4.83
CA PHE A 127 2.56 0.87 3.73
C PHE A 127 3.97 0.29 3.83
N PHE A 128 4.62 0.41 5.00
CA PHE A 128 5.95 -0.17 5.20
C PHE A 128 5.94 -1.71 5.09
N LEU A 129 4.92 -2.37 5.64
CA LEU A 129 4.75 -3.81 5.50
C LEU A 129 4.60 -4.24 4.03
N ALA A 130 3.87 -3.47 3.23
CA ALA A 130 3.71 -3.73 1.79
C ALA A 130 5.05 -3.60 1.05
N ILE A 131 5.85 -2.57 1.34
CA ILE A 131 7.19 -2.39 0.76
C ILE A 131 8.10 -3.55 1.15
N CYS A 132 8.19 -3.89 2.43
CA CYS A 132 9.01 -5.01 2.89
C CYS A 132 8.58 -6.33 2.23
N THR A 133 7.27 -6.55 2.12
CA THR A 133 6.70 -7.71 1.43
C THR A 133 7.11 -7.73 -0.04
N ALA A 134 7.03 -6.60 -0.76
CA ALA A 134 7.42 -6.51 -2.15
C ALA A 134 8.91 -6.80 -2.37
N GLU A 135 9.79 -6.22 -1.55
CA GLU A 135 11.23 -6.48 -1.57
C GLU A 135 11.55 -7.97 -1.36
N MET A 136 10.91 -8.61 -0.36
CA MET A 136 11.09 -10.05 -0.15
C MET A 136 10.60 -10.89 -1.33
N GLY A 137 9.50 -10.48 -1.97
CA GLY A 137 8.97 -11.17 -3.15
C GLY A 137 9.91 -11.06 -4.37
N LEU A 138 10.51 -9.88 -4.57
CA LEU A 138 11.55 -9.67 -5.58
C LEU A 138 12.78 -10.52 -5.30
N LEU A 139 13.25 -10.56 -4.04
CA LEU A 139 14.38 -11.40 -3.63
C LEU A 139 14.11 -12.88 -3.84
N GLN A 140 12.94 -13.38 -3.43
CA GLN A 140 12.55 -14.77 -3.68
C GLN A 140 12.54 -15.09 -5.17
N LYS A 141 12.03 -14.18 -5.98
CA LYS A 141 11.99 -14.38 -7.42
C LYS A 141 13.38 -14.38 -8.04
N PHE A 142 14.24 -13.46 -7.62
CA PHE A 142 15.64 -13.39 -8.01
C PHE A 142 16.36 -14.72 -7.75
N LEU A 143 16.20 -15.27 -6.54
CA LEU A 143 16.80 -16.54 -6.14
C LEU A 143 16.19 -17.74 -6.88
N SER A 144 14.86 -17.77 -7.04
CA SER A 144 14.16 -18.87 -7.74
C SER A 144 14.54 -19.01 -9.21
N LEU A 145 14.92 -17.91 -9.84
CA LEU A 145 15.38 -17.87 -11.23
C LEU A 145 16.89 -18.03 -11.36
N PHE A 146 17.61 -18.24 -10.24
CA PHE A 146 19.08 -18.31 -10.20
C PHE A 146 19.74 -17.16 -10.97
N LEU A 147 19.17 -15.96 -10.84
CA LEU A 147 19.69 -14.79 -11.56
C LEU A 147 21.09 -14.47 -11.06
N THR A 148 22.00 -14.21 -11.99
CA THR A 148 23.40 -13.84 -11.71
C THR A 148 23.70 -12.46 -12.30
N ARG A 149 24.91 -12.16 -12.79
CA ARG A 149 25.19 -10.88 -13.48
C ARG A 149 24.52 -10.81 -14.87
N SER A 150 23.20 -10.90 -14.91
CA SER A 150 22.37 -10.79 -16.11
C SER A 150 21.60 -9.47 -16.14
N GLN A 151 21.09 -9.09 -17.31
CA GLN A 151 20.25 -7.90 -17.45
C GLN A 151 18.96 -8.00 -16.63
N GLU A 152 18.35 -9.19 -16.56
CA GLU A 152 17.16 -9.44 -15.74
C GLU A 152 17.43 -9.21 -14.24
N ALA A 153 18.59 -9.65 -13.76
CA ALA A 153 19.03 -9.44 -12.39
C ALA A 153 19.15 -7.95 -12.04
N LEU A 154 19.73 -7.17 -12.97
CA LEU A 154 19.83 -5.72 -12.83
C LEU A 154 18.44 -5.08 -12.78
N ILE A 155 17.53 -5.47 -13.68
CA ILE A 155 16.16 -4.94 -13.70
C ILE A 155 15.45 -5.20 -12.37
N VAL A 156 15.50 -6.42 -11.85
CA VAL A 156 14.87 -6.77 -10.55
C VAL A 156 15.45 -5.93 -9.40
N ASN A 157 16.78 -5.79 -9.34
CA ASN A 157 17.43 -4.98 -8.30
C ASN A 157 17.12 -3.48 -8.42
N PHE A 158 17.06 -2.95 -9.64
CA PHE A 158 16.68 -1.55 -9.85
C PHE A 158 15.24 -1.28 -9.46
N ILE A 159 14.32 -2.21 -9.75
CA ILE A 159 12.93 -2.12 -9.31
C ILE A 159 12.84 -2.07 -7.77
N GLY A 160 13.54 -2.97 -7.06
CA GLY A 160 13.60 -2.93 -5.60
C GLY A 160 14.20 -1.63 -5.07
N LEU A 161 15.31 -1.16 -5.65
CA LEU A 161 15.89 0.11 -5.27
C LEU A 161 14.92 1.29 -5.44
N LEU A 162 14.17 1.32 -6.54
CA LEU A 162 13.17 2.36 -6.81
C LEU A 162 12.00 2.29 -5.81
N LEU A 163 11.52 1.10 -5.46
CA LEU A 163 10.49 0.91 -4.43
C LEU A 163 10.97 1.39 -3.06
N PHE A 164 12.20 1.04 -2.68
CA PHE A 164 12.80 1.49 -1.43
C PHE A 164 12.97 3.02 -1.38
N LEU A 165 13.54 3.63 -2.43
CA LEU A 165 13.73 5.08 -2.50
C LEU A 165 12.40 5.83 -2.48
N PHE A 166 11.38 5.27 -3.16
CA PHE A 166 10.02 5.78 -3.09
C PHE A 166 9.46 5.75 -1.66
N ALA A 167 9.66 4.65 -0.94
CA ALA A 167 9.21 4.51 0.45
C ALA A 167 9.87 5.53 1.38
N VAL A 168 11.18 5.76 1.20
CA VAL A 168 11.92 6.80 1.92
C VAL A 168 11.37 8.19 1.61
N ALA A 169 11.13 8.49 0.33
CA ALA A 169 10.55 9.77 -0.08
C ALA A 169 9.16 9.98 0.54
N ALA A 170 8.29 8.96 0.51
CA ALA A 170 6.97 8.98 1.16
C ALA A 170 7.09 9.28 2.66
N ALA A 171 7.94 8.53 3.36
CA ALA A 171 8.17 8.71 4.79
C ALA A 171 8.65 10.14 5.12
N LEU A 172 9.56 10.69 4.33
CA LEU A 172 10.06 12.05 4.51
C LEU A 172 8.93 13.09 4.35
N THR A 173 7.99 12.90 3.42
CA THR A 173 6.85 13.82 3.29
C THR A 173 5.91 13.83 4.50
N VAL A 174 5.92 12.75 5.28
CA VAL A 174 5.10 12.59 6.49
C VAL A 174 5.82 13.17 7.70
N VAL A 175 7.13 12.93 7.81
CA VAL A 175 7.95 13.32 8.98
C VAL A 175 8.37 14.79 8.94
N LEU A 176 8.68 15.33 7.76
CA LEU A 176 9.17 16.72 7.66
C LEU A 176 8.03 17.70 7.98
N PRO A 177 8.11 18.45 9.10
CA PRO A 177 7.14 19.47 9.40
C PRO A 177 7.27 20.59 8.37
N ARG A 178 6.17 20.94 7.70
CA ARG A 178 6.13 22.15 6.89
C ARG A 178 5.81 23.33 7.81
N TYR A 179 6.74 24.28 7.84
CA TYR A 179 6.54 25.62 8.36
C TYR A 179 5.44 26.35 7.58
#